data_AF-A0A943RNB3-F1
#
_entry.id   AF-A0A943RNB3-F1
#
_cell.length_a   1.000
_cell.length_b   1.000
_cell.length_c   1.000
_cell.angle_alpha   90.00
_cell.angle_beta   90.00
_cell.angle_gamma   90.00
#
_symmetry.space_group_name_H-M   'P 1'
#
loop_
_entity.id
_entity.type
_entity.pdbx_description
1 polymer ?
#
loop_
_entity_poly.entity_id
_entity_poly.type
_entity_poly.pdbx_seq_one_letter_code
_entity_poly.pdbx_strand_id
1 'polypeptide(L)'
;MGIDNNGMITGISCGGSGFSETPGLGAKVKEAKFSDQFAGMSAPVSITKDGGQVDSVTAASRSSRAVCKAVNAACDYVAAMGN
;
A
#
# COMPACT_ATOMS: atom_id res chain seq x y z
N MET A 1 -3.20 7.38 4.50
CA MET A 1 -1.90 6.67 4.55
C MET A 1 -0.95 7.60 5.25
N GLY A 2 -0.25 7.12 6.26
CA GLY A 2 0.77 7.88 6.99
C GLY A 2 2.13 7.62 6.35
N ILE A 3 2.85 8.70 6.05
CA ILE A 3 4.23 8.68 5.55
C ILE A 3 5.00 9.63 6.46
N ASP A 4 6.10 9.16 7.00
CA ASP A 4 6.99 9.93 7.86
C ASP A 4 7.87 10.88 7.02
N ASN A 5 8.49 11.88 7.66
CA ASN A 5 9.38 12.83 6.98
C ASN A 5 10.61 12.16 6.36
N ASN A 6 10.95 10.95 6.82
CA ASN A 6 11.99 10.13 6.22
C ASN A 6 11.54 9.36 4.97
N GLY A 7 10.29 9.54 4.50
CA GLY A 7 9.71 8.76 3.40
C GLY A 7 9.34 7.32 3.80
N MET A 8 9.29 7.04 5.10
CA MET A 8 8.91 5.72 5.61
C MET A 8 7.39 5.64 5.80
N ILE A 9 6.78 4.54 5.40
CA ILE A 9 5.34 4.35 5.48
C ILE A 9 5.01 3.97 6.93
N THR A 10 4.25 4.79 7.65
CA THR A 10 3.87 4.49 9.05
C THR A 10 2.58 3.68 9.13
N GLY A 11 1.79 3.70 8.06
CA GLY A 11 0.62 2.84 7.95
C GLY A 11 -0.23 3.20 6.74
N ILE A 12 -0.77 2.17 6.11
CA ILE A 12 -1.73 2.34 5.02
C ILE A 12 -3.13 1.96 5.52
N SER A 13 -4.11 2.78 5.19
CA SER A 13 -5.51 2.43 5.42
C SER A 13 -6.20 2.43 4.06
N CYS A 14 -6.48 1.24 3.57
CA CYS A 14 -7.16 1.04 2.30
C CYS A 14 -8.65 0.94 2.54
N GLY A 15 -9.34 2.08 2.51
CA GLY A 15 -10.79 2.06 2.35
C GLY A 15 -11.47 3.32 2.83
N GLY A 16 -12.04 4.05 1.88
CA GLY A 16 -13.07 5.06 2.07
C GLY A 16 -14.18 4.85 1.04
N SER A 17 -15.20 5.70 1.04
CA SER A 17 -16.36 5.60 0.14
C SER A 17 -16.03 5.66 -1.36
N GLY A 18 -14.80 6.04 -1.74
CA GLY A 18 -14.28 6.00 -3.11
C GLY A 18 -13.49 4.73 -3.47
N PHE A 19 -13.31 3.79 -2.54
CA PHE A 19 -12.68 2.49 -2.79
C PHE A 19 -13.72 1.56 -3.43
N SER A 20 -14.00 1.81 -4.71
CA SER A 20 -14.91 1.01 -5.54
C SER A 20 -14.21 -0.26 -6.04
N GLU A 21 -13.54 -0.97 -5.14
CA GLU A 21 -12.91 -2.24 -5.44
C GLU A 21 -13.89 -3.37 -5.15
N THR A 22 -13.85 -4.44 -5.94
CA THR A 22 -14.88 -5.48 -5.90
C THR A 22 -15.10 -6.02 -4.48
N PRO A 23 -16.34 -6.00 -3.95
CA PRO A 23 -16.64 -6.47 -2.61
C PRO A 23 -16.17 -7.91 -2.43
N GLY A 24 -15.37 -8.18 -1.40
CA GLY A 24 -14.88 -9.53 -1.05
C GLY A 24 -13.38 -9.76 -1.27
N LEU A 25 -12.77 -9.14 -2.29
CA LEU A 25 -11.31 -9.25 -2.54
C LEU A 25 -10.55 -8.03 -2.02
N GLY A 26 -11.04 -6.82 -2.33
CA GLY A 26 -10.43 -5.58 -1.85
C GLY A 26 -10.57 -5.35 -0.34
N ALA A 27 -11.54 -6.01 0.30
CA ALA A 27 -11.66 -5.97 1.76
C ALA A 27 -10.45 -6.63 2.45
N LYS A 28 -9.82 -7.62 1.82
CA LYS A 28 -8.67 -8.32 2.39
C LYS A 28 -7.38 -7.49 2.38
N VAL A 29 -7.24 -6.52 1.47
CA VAL A 29 -6.13 -5.56 1.54
C VAL A 29 -6.31 -4.54 2.68
N LYS A 30 -7.47 -4.53 3.33
CA LYS A 30 -7.76 -3.74 4.53
C LYS A 30 -7.50 -4.50 5.82
N GLU A 31 -7.14 -5.78 5.75
CA GLU A 31 -6.76 -6.53 6.93
C GLU A 31 -5.46 -6.00 7.51
N ALA A 32 -5.42 -5.92 8.85
CA ALA A 32 -4.22 -5.52 9.59
C ALA A 32 -3.01 -6.30 9.08
N LYS A 33 -3.13 -7.61 8.87
CA LYS A 33 -2.04 -8.46 8.35
C LYS A 33 -1.44 -7.99 7.03
N PHE A 34 -2.22 -7.35 6.14
CA PHE A 34 -1.70 -6.79 4.90
C PHE A 34 -1.17 -5.37 5.13
N SER A 35 -1.94 -4.49 5.75
CA SER A 35 -1.54 -3.08 5.97
C SER A 35 -0.32 -2.93 6.88
N ASP A 36 -0.14 -3.82 7.86
CA ASP A 36 0.98 -3.83 8.80
C ASP A 36 2.29 -4.20 8.11
N GLN A 37 2.25 -5.00 7.03
CA GLN A 37 3.43 -5.28 6.22
C GLN A 37 3.98 -4.03 5.52
N PHE A 38 3.16 -3.02 5.28
CA PHE A 38 3.63 -1.75 4.72
C PHE A 38 4.11 -0.79 5.81
N ALA A 39 3.64 -0.95 7.06
CA ALA A 39 4.09 -0.12 8.16
C ALA A 39 5.58 -0.43 8.44
N GLY A 40 6.41 0.60 8.44
CA GLY A 40 7.86 0.49 8.57
C GLY A 40 8.60 0.13 7.27
N MET A 41 7.91 0.01 6.12
CA MET A 41 8.58 -0.11 4.83
C MET A 41 8.92 1.26 4.25
N SER A 42 9.99 1.28 3.45
CA SER A 42 10.39 2.45 2.66
C SER A 42 9.99 2.23 1.20
N ALA A 43 9.50 3.27 0.53
CA ALA A 43 9.27 3.19 -0.90
C ALA A 43 10.59 3.05 -1.69
N PRO A 44 10.59 2.36 -2.84
CA PRO A 44 9.44 1.75 -3.49
C PRO A 44 9.03 0.39 -2.89
N VAL A 45 7.74 0.23 -2.60
CA VAL A 45 7.13 -1.03 -2.14
C VAL A 45 6.46 -1.77 -3.30
N SER A 46 6.60 -3.09 -3.29
CA SER A 46 6.00 -4.00 -4.27
C SER A 46 5.54 -5.29 -3.60
N ILE A 47 4.56 -5.97 -4.22
CA ILE A 47 4.13 -7.28 -3.77
C ILE A 47 5.12 -8.38 -4.18
N THR A 48 5.18 -9.48 -3.44
CA THR A 48 5.97 -10.68 -3.75
C THR A 48 5.71 -11.20 -5.17
N LYS A 49 4.47 -11.09 -5.65
CA LYS A 49 4.05 -11.42 -7.02
C LYS A 49 4.72 -10.56 -8.12
N ASP A 50 5.23 -9.40 -7.75
CA ASP A 50 5.93 -8.44 -8.60
C ASP A 50 7.44 -8.44 -8.32
N GLY A 51 7.92 -9.29 -7.40
CA GLY A 51 9.31 -9.34 -6.94
C GLY A 51 9.62 -8.48 -5.71
N GLY A 52 8.60 -7.96 -5.02
CA GLY A 52 8.78 -7.19 -3.78
C GLY A 52 8.69 -8.03 -2.49
N GLN A 53 8.56 -7.34 -1.36
CA GLN A 53 8.58 -7.94 -0.01
C GLN A 53 7.19 -8.08 0.63
N VAL A 54 6.16 -7.44 0.07
CA VAL A 54 4.80 -7.47 0.63
C VAL A 54 4.05 -8.71 0.13
N ASP A 55 3.52 -9.51 1.04
CA ASP A 55 2.74 -10.69 0.66
C ASP A 55 1.42 -10.28 -0.02
N SER A 56 1.21 -10.72 -1.26
CA SER A 56 -0.01 -10.41 -2.01
C SER A 56 -1.20 -11.16 -1.44
N VAL A 57 -2.33 -10.49 -1.28
CA VAL A 57 -3.57 -11.16 -0.89
C VAL A 57 -4.00 -12.14 -1.98
N THR A 58 -4.24 -13.39 -1.59
CA THR A 58 -4.73 -14.46 -2.48
C THR A 58 -6.06 -14.06 -3.10
N ALA A 59 -6.16 -14.19 -4.42
CA ALA A 59 -7.23 -13.67 -5.28
C ALA A 59 -7.29 -12.13 -5.43
N ALA A 60 -6.76 -11.31 -4.52
CA ALA A 60 -6.76 -9.84 -4.65
C ALA A 60 -5.44 -9.26 -5.19
N SER A 61 -4.87 -9.89 -6.22
CA SER A 61 -3.58 -9.46 -6.80
C SER A 61 -3.65 -8.09 -7.49
N ARG A 62 -4.79 -7.76 -8.12
CA ARG A 62 -5.05 -6.43 -8.71
C ARG A 62 -5.04 -5.33 -7.63
N SER A 63 -5.81 -5.55 -6.56
CA SER A 63 -5.90 -4.68 -5.39
C SER A 63 -4.53 -4.45 -4.75
N SER A 64 -3.80 -5.54 -4.49
CA SER A 64 -2.51 -5.47 -3.82
C SER A 64 -1.50 -4.64 -4.63
N ARG A 65 -1.47 -4.80 -5.97
CA ARG A 65 -0.65 -3.95 -6.85
C ARG A 65 -1.10 -2.49 -6.84
N ALA A 66 -2.42 -2.22 -6.81
CA ALA A 66 -2.96 -0.86 -6.76
C ALA A 66 -2.52 -0.12 -5.49
N VAL A 67 -2.54 -0.82 -4.34
CA VAL A 67 -2.06 -0.30 -3.06
C VAL A 67 -0.57 0.05 -3.12
N CYS A 68 0.29 -0.88 -3.54
CA CYS A 68 1.73 -0.61 -3.70
C CYS A 68 1.98 0.61 -4.61
N LYS A 69 1.26 0.70 -5.73
CA LYS A 69 1.39 1.83 -6.67
C LYS A 69 0.97 3.16 -6.04
N ALA A 70 -0.13 3.17 -5.28
CA ALA A 70 -0.61 4.35 -4.58
C ALA A 70 0.38 4.82 -3.50
N VAL A 71 0.97 3.86 -2.76
CA VAL A 71 1.99 4.14 -1.74
C VAL A 71 3.25 4.73 -2.37
N ASN A 72 3.74 4.14 -3.46
CA ASN A 72 4.91 4.67 -4.17
C ASN A 72 4.66 6.08 -4.70
N ALA A 73 3.49 6.33 -5.30
CA ALA A 73 3.13 7.67 -5.77
C ALA A 73 3.04 8.69 -4.61
N ALA A 74 2.49 8.28 -3.46
CA ALA A 74 2.42 9.16 -2.29
C ALA A 74 3.81 9.44 -1.71
N CYS A 75 4.69 8.44 -1.64
CA CYS A 75 6.06 8.64 -1.18
C CYS A 75 6.85 9.53 -2.13
N ASP A 76 6.68 9.35 -3.44
CA ASP A 76 7.28 10.21 -4.47
C ASP A 76 6.78 11.65 -4.32
N TYR A 77 5.47 11.84 -4.08
CA TYR A 77 4.89 13.15 -3.84
C TYR A 77 5.40 13.82 -2.55
N VAL A 78 5.53 13.06 -1.46
CA VAL A 78 6.10 13.56 -0.19
C VAL A 78 7.59 13.88 -0.37
N ALA A 79 8.35 13.03 -1.06
CA ALA A 79 9.75 13.29 -1.38
C ALA A 79 9.93 14.52 -2.28
N ALA A 80 8.99 14.75 -3.21
CA ALA A 80 8.98 15.92 -4.07
C ALA A 80 8.51 17.20 -3.36
N MET A 81 7.62 17.11 -2.36
CA MET A 81 7.20 18.25 -1.53
C MET A 81 8.21 18.58 -0.41
N GLY A 82 9.08 17.65 -0.05
CA GLY A 82 10.10 17.81 0.99
C GLY A 82 11.42 18.41 0.51
N ASN A 83 11.51 18.93 -0.73
CA ASN A 83 12.70 19.56 -1.33
C ASN A 83 12.43 21.03 -1.65
#